data_AF-A0A7W0TT76-F1
#
_entry.id   AF-A0A7W0TT76-F1
#
_cell.length_a   1.000
_cell.length_b   1.000
_cell.length_c   1.000
_cell.angle_alpha   90.00
_cell.angle_beta   90.00
_cell.angle_gamma   90.00
#
_symmetry.space_group_name_H-M   'P 1'
#
loop_
_entity.id
_entity.type
_entity.pdbx_description
1 polymer ?
#
loop_
_entity_poly.entity_id
_entity_poly.type
_entity_poly.pdbx_seq_one_letter_code
_entity_poly.pdbx_strand_id
1 'polypeptide(L)' 'GERRERYYAIREGDTLEIVAGRFRTTVERLERMNPGIDSNSLRIGQRVRVS' A
#
# COMPACT_ATOMS: atom_id res chain seq x y z
N GLY A 1 1.04 0.39 -23.35
CA GLY A 1 0.87 1.67 -22.67
C GLY A 1 1.49 1.57 -21.30
N GLU A 2 2.45 2.43 -20.99
CA GLU A 2 3.25 2.39 -19.76
C GLU A 2 2.35 2.44 -18.52
N ARG A 3 2.38 1.38 -17.69
CA ARG A 3 1.73 1.43 -16.38
C ARG A 3 2.53 2.39 -15.51
N ARG A 4 2.02 3.62 -15.36
CA ARG A 4 2.56 4.56 -14.37
C ARG A 4 2.39 3.97 -12.98
N GLU A 5 3.48 3.89 -12.23
CA GLU A 5 3.45 3.50 -10.83
C GLU A 5 2.59 4.49 -10.04
N ARG A 6 1.66 3.96 -9.25
CA ARG A 6 0.84 4.75 -8.33
C ARG A 6 1.23 4.45 -6.91
N TYR A 7 1.28 5.51 -6.11
CA TYR A 7 1.57 5.47 -4.69
C TYR A 7 0.41 6.08 -3.91
N TYR A 8 0.17 5.53 -2.73
CA TYR A 8 -0.78 6.02 -1.76
C TYR A 8 -0.04 6.41 -0.48
N ALA A 9 -0.33 7.59 0.06
CA ALA A 9 0.18 8.01 1.37
C ALA A 9 -0.79 7.52 2.45
N ILE A 10 -0.28 6.70 3.38
CA ILE A 10 -1.02 6.18 4.53
C ILE A 10 -1.62 7.34 5.33
N ARG A 11 -2.88 7.19 5.73
CA ARG A 11 -3.60 8.12 6.62
C ARG A 11 -3.82 7.49 7.99
N GLU A 12 -4.23 8.31 8.93
CA GLU A 12 -4.62 7.85 10.26
C GLU A 12 -5.72 6.78 10.16
N GLY A 13 -5.52 5.65 10.85
CA GLY A 13 -6.45 4.51 10.84
C GLY A 13 -6.35 3.57 9.64
N ASP A 14 -5.50 3.85 8.65
CA ASP A 14 -5.30 2.92 7.53
C ASP A 14 -4.54 1.65 7.99
N THR A 15 -4.99 0.49 7.50
CA THR A 15 -4.25 -0.77 7.49
C THR A 15 -3.96 -1.21 6.05
N LEU A 16 -3.08 -2.20 5.85
CA LEU A 16 -2.87 -2.75 4.50
C LEU A 16 -4.13 -3.42 3.93
N GLU A 17 -5.00 -3.99 4.75
CA GLU A 17 -6.28 -4.55 4.31
C GLU A 17 -7.19 -3.46 3.72
N ILE A 18 -7.32 -2.32 4.41
CA ILE A 18 -8.13 -1.18 3.94
C ILE A 18 -7.57 -0.64 2.63
N VAL A 19 -6.25 -0.46 2.55
CA VAL A 19 -5.57 0.01 1.34
C VAL A 19 -5.75 -1.00 0.20
N ALA A 20 -5.58 -2.29 0.45
CA ALA A 20 -5.76 -3.34 -0.53
C ALA A 20 -7.18 -3.35 -1.11
N GLY A 21 -8.20 -3.28 -0.24
CA GLY A 21 -9.60 -3.19 -0.64
C GLY A 21 -9.87 -1.95 -1.51
N ARG A 22 -9.35 -0.78 -1.11
CA ARG A 22 -9.52 0.48 -1.86
C ARG A 22 -8.95 0.41 -3.28
N PHE A 23 -7.82 -0.27 -3.46
CA PHE A 23 -7.15 -0.39 -4.76
C PHE A 23 -7.44 -1.69 -5.51
N ARG A 24 -8.41 -2.50 -5.03
CA ARG A 24 -8.78 -3.79 -5.62
C ARG A 24 -7.57 -4.71 -5.83
N THR A 25 -6.73 -4.79 -4.81
CA THR A 25 -5.55 -5.65 -4.75
C THR A 25 -5.57 -6.47 -3.46
N THR A 26 -4.51 -7.23 -3.18
CA THR A 26 -4.36 -8.01 -1.95
C THR A 26 -3.22 -7.47 -1.10
N VAL A 27 -3.27 -7.71 0.22
CA VAL A 27 -2.19 -7.37 1.16
C VAL A 27 -0.88 -8.00 0.70
N GLU A 28 -0.90 -9.29 0.36
CA GLU A 28 0.26 -10.02 -0.15
C GLU A 28 0.88 -9.35 -1.40
N ARG A 29 0.03 -8.83 -2.31
CA ARG A 29 0.52 -8.10 -3.48
C ARG A 29 1.14 -6.75 -3.10
N LEU A 30 0.55 -6.04 -2.14
CA LEU A 30 1.14 -4.80 -1.62
C LEU A 30 2.49 -5.07 -0.97
N GLU A 31 2.63 -6.10 -0.15
CA GLU A 31 3.89 -6.47 0.51
C GLU A 31 4.98 -6.82 -0.51
N ARG A 32 4.66 -7.64 -1.52
CA ARG A 32 5.61 -7.96 -2.60
C ARG A 32 6.08 -6.73 -3.38
N MET A 33 5.19 -5.74 -3.55
CA MET A 33 5.50 -4.50 -4.26
C MET A 33 6.24 -3.47 -3.39
N ASN A 34 6.25 -3.65 -2.07
CA ASN A 34 6.82 -2.73 -1.10
C ASN A 34 7.73 -3.53 -0.14
N PRO A 35 8.88 -4.05 -0.61
CA PRO A 35 9.77 -4.85 0.23
C PRO A 35 10.20 -4.07 1.47
N GLY A 36 10.06 -4.70 2.64
CA GLY A 36 10.38 -4.09 3.94
C GLY A 36 9.24 -3.28 4.56
N ILE A 37 8.05 -3.23 3.94
CA ILE A 37 6.86 -2.72 4.62
C ILE A 37 6.50 -3.62 5.80
N ASP A 38 6.21 -3.02 6.95
CA ASP A 38 5.67 -3.71 8.12
C ASP A 38 4.19 -3.32 8.27
N SER A 39 3.29 -4.28 8.08
CA SER A 39 1.85 -4.11 8.19
C SER A 39 1.40 -3.72 9.61
N ASN A 40 2.20 -4.06 10.63
CA ASN A 40 1.93 -3.72 12.03
C ASN A 40 2.52 -2.36 12.44
N SER A 41 3.32 -1.72 11.57
CA SER A 41 4.02 -0.46 11.88
C SER A 41 3.91 0.57 10.74
N LEU A 42 2.72 0.69 10.16
CA LEU A 42 2.45 1.71 9.16
C LEU A 42 2.51 3.12 9.76
N ARG A 43 3.20 4.04 9.08
CA ARG A 43 3.32 5.44 9.50
C ARG A 43 2.45 6.35 8.64
N ILE A 44 1.78 7.31 9.26
CA ILE A 44 1.06 8.37 8.52
C ILE A 44 2.03 9.06 7.57
N GLY A 45 1.61 9.24 6.31
CA GLY A 45 2.43 9.81 5.23
C GLY A 45 3.35 8.82 4.54
N GLN A 46 3.52 7.59 5.05
CA GLN A 46 4.29 6.55 4.39
C GLN A 46 3.72 6.25 3.00
N ARG A 47 4.59 6.18 1.99
CA ARG A 47 4.19 5.91 0.61
C ARG A 47 4.18 4.41 0.35
N VAL A 48 3.02 3.89 -0.04
CA VAL A 48 2.82 2.50 -0.44
C VAL A 48 2.51 2.44 -1.93
N ARG A 49 3.27 1.65 -2.67
CA ARG A 49 3.02 1.35 -4.08
C ARG A 49 1.77 0.47 -4.20
N VAL A 50 0.83 0.88 -5.06
CA VAL A 50 -0.48 0.23 -5.22
C VAL A 50 -0.80 -0.22 -6.65
N SER A 51 0.11 0.01 -7.61
CA SER A 51 0.00 -0.50 -8.99
C SER A 51 1.32 -0.93 -9.61
#